data_AF-A0A7X8WA67-F1
#
_entry.id   AF-A0A7X8WA67-F1
#
_cell.length_a   1.000
_cell.length_b   1.000
_cell.length_c   1.000
_cell.angle_alpha   90.00
_cell.angle_beta   90.00
_cell.angle_gamma   90.00
#
_symmetry.space_group_name_H-M   'P 1'
#
loop_
_entity.id
_entity.type
_entity.pdbx_description
1 polymer ?
#
loop_
_entity_poly.entity_id
_entity_poly.type
_entity_poly.pdbx_seq_one_letter_code
_entity_poly.pdbx_strand_id
1 'polypeptide(L)'
;MKILSDFNLKMDKDRILKTIQCSKDSPVYEEVSESYDQLKLQVESLVEPRAMIFFDENKEQKAHPSLEYCKYIVYVLMTLGEKISNKSGSLFAANDYLGGVLVDAMGDALLFQLGEEV
;
A
#
# COMPACT_ATOMS: atom_id res chain seq x y z
N MET A 1 -16.87 -0.47 16.41
CA MET A 1 -15.53 -0.66 15.82
C MET A 1 -15.47 -2.06 15.25
N LYS A 2 -15.02 -2.21 13.99
CA LYS A 2 -14.84 -3.49 13.31
C LYS A 2 -13.38 -3.58 12.86
N ILE A 3 -12.75 -4.73 13.08
CA ILE A 3 -11.40 -5.01 12.59
C ILE A 3 -11.52 -6.06 11.48
N LEU A 4 -10.82 -5.83 10.39
CA LEU A 4 -10.70 -6.72 9.24
C LEU A 4 -9.22 -7.12 9.10
N SER A 5 -8.99 -8.39 8.76
CA SER A 5 -7.65 -8.97 8.56
C SER A 5 -7.54 -9.86 7.33
N ASP A 6 -8.66 -10.31 6.78
CA ASP A 6 -8.71 -11.30 5.72
C ASP A 6 -8.91 -10.57 4.38
N PHE A 7 -7.80 -10.19 3.75
CA PHE A 7 -7.76 -9.47 2.48
C PHE A 7 -7.07 -10.29 1.40
N ASN A 8 -7.48 -10.11 0.14
CA ASN A 8 -6.90 -10.83 -1.00
C ASN A 8 -6.11 -9.90 -1.90
N LEU A 9 -5.03 -9.35 -1.35
CA LEU A 9 -4.19 -8.40 -2.06
C LEU A 9 -3.33 -9.09 -3.12
N LYS A 10 -3.18 -8.45 -4.28
CA LYS A 10 -2.45 -9.01 -5.44
C LYS A 10 -1.61 -7.92 -6.08
N MET A 11 -0.31 -8.15 -6.15
CA MET A 11 0.57 -7.23 -6.86
C MET A 11 0.35 -7.28 -8.37
N ASP A 12 0.18 -6.10 -8.96
CA ASP A 12 0.20 -5.87 -10.41
C ASP A 12 1.53 -5.22 -10.78
N LYS A 13 2.42 -6.04 -11.37
CA LYS A 13 3.77 -5.61 -11.77
C LYS A 13 3.73 -4.43 -12.72
N ASP A 14 2.87 -4.46 -13.74
CA ASP A 14 2.82 -3.40 -14.75
C ASP A 14 2.31 -2.09 -14.12
N ARG A 15 1.38 -2.16 -13.17
CA ARG A 15 0.91 -0.97 -12.42
C ARG A 15 2.00 -0.43 -11.50
N ILE A 16 2.72 -1.28 -10.78
CA ILE A 16 3.79 -0.89 -9.83
C ILE A 16 4.98 -0.28 -10.59
N LEU A 17 5.47 -0.91 -11.66
CA LEU A 17 6.60 -0.37 -12.42
C LEU A 17 6.27 1.01 -13.04
N LYS A 18 5.01 1.24 -13.42
CA LYS A 18 4.55 2.56 -13.88
C LYS A 18 4.60 3.63 -12.79
N THR A 19 4.38 3.32 -11.51
CA THR A 19 4.43 4.34 -10.43
C THR A 19 5.84 4.90 -10.26
N ILE A 20 6.86 4.11 -10.57
CA ILE A 20 8.28 4.51 -10.57
C ILE A 20 8.77 4.95 -11.96
N GLN A 21 7.85 5.26 -12.89
CA GLN A 21 8.12 5.71 -14.25
C GLN A 21 8.95 4.71 -15.09
N CYS A 22 8.85 3.42 -14.79
CA CYS A 22 9.48 2.34 -15.54
C CYS A 22 8.44 1.65 -16.43
N SER A 23 8.33 2.11 -17.67
CA SER A 23 7.50 1.47 -18.72
C SER A 23 8.30 0.47 -19.55
N LYS A 24 7.62 -0.37 -20.35
CA LYS A 24 8.24 -1.45 -21.16
C LYS A 24 9.23 -0.95 -22.24
N ASP A 25 9.10 0.31 -22.64
CA ASP A 25 10.00 1.01 -23.55
C ASP A 25 11.21 1.65 -22.85
N SER A 26 11.27 1.58 -21.52
CA SER A 26 12.42 2.08 -20.75
C SER A 26 13.65 1.20 -21.01
N PRO A 27 14.83 1.81 -21.24
CA PRO A 27 16.07 1.05 -21.48
C PRO A 27 16.50 0.19 -20.29
N VAL A 28 15.99 0.48 -19.08
CA VAL A 28 16.28 -0.26 -17.84
C VAL A 28 15.14 -1.20 -17.43
N TYR A 29 14.12 -1.37 -18.26
CA TYR A 29 12.92 -2.13 -17.89
C TYR A 29 13.24 -3.55 -17.42
N GLU A 30 14.09 -4.28 -18.16
CA GLU A 30 14.41 -5.67 -17.81
C GLU A 30 15.13 -5.79 -16.47
N GLU A 31 16.11 -4.92 -16.19
CA GLU A 31 16.84 -4.90 -14.91
C GLU A 31 15.91 -4.62 -13.71
N VAL A 32 15.02 -3.64 -13.87
CA VAL A 32 14.03 -3.29 -12.84
C VAL A 32 12.99 -4.41 -12.68
N SER A 33 12.56 -5.02 -13.79
CA SER A 33 11.61 -6.12 -13.86
C SER A 33 12.14 -7.37 -13.16
N GLU A 34 13.41 -7.72 -13.36
CA GLU A 34 14.08 -8.81 -12.66
C GLU A 34 14.20 -8.54 -11.16
N SER A 35 14.59 -7.32 -10.78
CA SER A 35 14.68 -6.89 -9.38
C SER A 35 13.31 -6.97 -8.68
N TYR A 36 12.24 -6.58 -9.37
CA TYR A 36 10.87 -6.73 -8.88
C TYR A 36 10.54 -8.21 -8.62
N ASP A 37 10.85 -9.12 -9.55
CA ASP A 37 10.49 -10.54 -9.41
C ASP A 37 11.22 -11.20 -8.24
N GLN A 38 12.47 -10.79 -7.98
CA GLN A 38 13.25 -11.26 -6.83
C GLN A 38 12.65 -10.81 -5.49
N LEU A 39 12.12 -9.59 -5.43
CA LEU A 39 11.57 -9.01 -4.21
C LEU A 39 10.11 -9.44 -3.94
N LYS A 40 9.36 -9.79 -4.98
CA LYS A 40 7.91 -10.05 -4.93
C LYS A 40 7.53 -11.04 -3.82
N LEU A 41 8.10 -12.24 -3.84
CA LEU A 41 7.76 -13.28 -2.85
C LEU A 41 8.11 -12.87 -1.42
N GLN A 42 9.19 -12.11 -1.26
CA GLN A 42 9.57 -11.59 0.04
C GLN A 42 8.54 -10.58 0.53
N VAL A 43 8.14 -9.61 -0.30
CA VAL A 43 7.10 -8.64 0.05
C VAL A 43 5.79 -9.32 0.40
N GLU A 44 5.30 -10.25 -0.43
CA GLU A 44 4.10 -11.05 -0.16
C GLU A 44 4.13 -11.74 1.22
N SER A 45 5.29 -12.24 1.65
CA SER A 45 5.44 -12.90 2.95
C SER A 45 5.49 -11.96 4.15
N LEU A 46 5.74 -10.67 3.93
CA LEU A 46 5.87 -9.65 4.98
C LEU A 46 4.58 -8.87 5.22
N VAL A 47 3.64 -8.90 4.27
CA VAL A 47 2.38 -8.15 4.32
C VAL A 47 1.43 -8.78 5.35
N GLU A 48 1.03 -7.98 6.32
CA GLU A 48 0.05 -8.32 7.37
C GLU A 48 -1.07 -7.28 7.37
N PRO A 49 -2.00 -7.35 6.40
CA PRO A 49 -2.96 -6.28 6.17
C PRO A 49 -4.00 -6.24 7.28
N ARG A 50 -4.28 -5.05 7.79
CA ARG A 50 -5.34 -4.81 8.77
C ARG A 50 -6.05 -3.51 8.46
N ALA A 51 -7.38 -3.52 8.64
CA ALA A 51 -8.19 -2.32 8.63
C ALA A 51 -9.07 -2.25 9.88
N MET A 52 -9.20 -1.06 10.43
CA MET A 52 -10.10 -0.73 11.54
C MET A 52 -11.12 0.29 11.06
N ILE A 53 -12.39 -0.06 11.21
CA ILE A 53 -13.53 0.76 10.80
C ILE A 53 -14.32 1.19 12.05
N PHE A 54 -14.56 2.48 12.17
CA PHE A 54 -15.38 3.07 13.21
C PHE A 54 -16.48 3.93 12.60
N PHE A 55 -17.72 3.69 13.04
CA PHE A 55 -18.89 4.45 12.63
C PHE A 55 -19.28 5.37 13.77
N ASP A 56 -19.49 6.64 13.45
CA ASP A 56 -19.98 7.63 14.41
C ASP A 56 -21.16 8.40 13.83
N GLU A 57 -22.04 8.89 14.68
CA GLU A 57 -23.12 9.79 14.27
C GLU A 57 -22.56 11.19 14.03
N ASN A 58 -22.94 11.82 12.92
CA ASN A 58 -22.50 13.16 12.58
C ASN A 58 -23.30 14.24 13.35
N LYS A 59 -23.19 14.24 14.68
CA LYS A 59 -23.99 15.13 15.54
C LYS A 59 -23.55 16.59 15.47
N GLU A 60 -22.28 16.82 15.15
CA GLU A 60 -21.68 18.14 15.31
C GLU A 60 -21.29 18.80 13.98
N GLN A 61 -21.43 18.11 12.84
CA GLN A 61 -21.04 18.63 11.50
C GLN A 61 -19.59 19.17 11.44
N LYS A 62 -18.71 18.69 12.34
CA LYS A 62 -17.38 19.28 12.57
C LYS A 62 -16.27 18.75 11.64
N ALA A 63 -16.51 17.69 10.88
CA ALA A 63 -15.42 17.01 10.16
C ALA A 63 -14.97 17.75 8.90
N HIS A 64 -15.90 18.07 7.99
CA HIS A 64 -15.64 18.76 6.74
C HIS A 64 -16.95 19.26 6.12
N PRO A 65 -17.00 20.42 5.42
CA PRO A 65 -18.24 20.92 4.81
C PRO A 65 -18.91 19.93 3.86
N SER A 66 -18.14 19.11 3.15
CA SER A 66 -18.70 18.07 2.26
C SER A 66 -19.44 16.94 3.00
N LEU A 67 -19.33 16.86 4.32
CA LEU A 67 -19.96 15.83 5.16
C LEU A 67 -21.14 16.36 5.97
N GLU A 68 -21.51 17.64 5.82
CA GLU A 68 -22.51 18.34 6.63
C GLU A 68 -23.88 17.62 6.67
N TYR A 69 -24.26 16.97 5.58
CA TYR A 69 -25.56 16.29 5.42
C TYR A 69 -25.48 14.77 5.62
N CYS A 70 -24.31 14.22 5.96
CA CYS A 70 -24.17 12.80 6.24
C CYS A 70 -24.70 12.47 7.64
N LYS A 71 -25.49 11.40 7.79
CA LYS A 71 -25.96 10.93 9.12
C LYS A 71 -24.85 10.28 9.95
N TYR A 72 -23.96 9.57 9.28
CA TYR A 72 -22.84 8.87 9.90
C TYR A 72 -21.52 9.27 9.24
N ILE A 73 -20.45 9.32 10.03
CA ILE A 73 -19.07 9.42 9.57
C ILE A 73 -18.41 8.06 9.75
N VAL A 74 -17.66 7.63 8.74
CA VAL A 74 -16.88 6.39 8.80
C VAL A 74 -15.40 6.76 8.85
N TYR A 75 -14.74 6.36 9.92
CA TYR A 75 -13.30 6.49 10.09
C TYR A 75 -12.65 5.15 9.76
N VAL A 76 -11.67 5.19 8.87
CA VAL A 76 -10.92 4.01 8.44
C VAL A 76 -9.45 4.23 8.72
N LEU A 77 -8.85 3.30 9.47
CA LEU A 77 -7.40 3.19 9.63
C LEU A 77 -6.96 1.87 9.01
N MET A 78 -5.94 1.91 8.14
CA MET A 78 -5.45 0.72 7.44
C MET A 78 -3.93 0.66 7.48
N THR A 79 -3.38 -0.55 7.42
CA THR A 79 -1.94 -0.82 7.42
C THR A 79 -1.62 -2.14 6.74
N LEU A 80 -0.40 -2.29 6.22
CA LEU A 80 0.17 -3.56 5.76
C LEU A 80 1.11 -4.21 6.78
N GLY A 81 1.23 -3.61 7.98
CA GLY A 81 2.19 -4.00 9.01
C GLY A 81 3.56 -3.33 8.84
N GLU A 82 4.32 -3.27 9.93
CA GLU A 82 5.62 -2.56 9.99
C GLU A 82 6.74 -3.23 9.18
N LYS A 83 6.60 -4.53 8.88
CA LYS A 83 7.63 -5.35 8.25
C LYS A 83 8.01 -4.84 6.85
N ILE A 84 7.06 -4.25 6.12
CA ILE A 84 7.32 -3.65 4.80
C ILE A 84 8.20 -2.42 4.91
N SER A 85 7.87 -1.50 5.82
CA SER A 85 8.70 -0.31 6.07
C SER A 85 10.10 -0.68 6.58
N ASN A 86 10.21 -1.70 7.44
CA ASN A 86 11.51 -2.21 7.90
C ASN A 86 12.34 -2.79 6.74
N LYS A 87 11.71 -3.53 5.83
CA LYS A 87 12.38 -4.10 4.67
C LYS A 87 12.89 -2.99 3.73
N SER A 88 12.04 -2.03 3.38
CA SER A 88 12.45 -0.87 2.56
C SER A 88 13.62 -0.10 3.22
N GLY A 89 13.49 0.25 4.50
CA GLY A 89 14.53 0.94 5.26
C GLY A 89 15.86 0.17 5.30
N SER A 90 15.81 -1.16 5.40
CA SER A 90 17.03 -2.00 5.39
C SER A 90 17.76 -1.97 4.05
N LEU A 91 17.03 -1.87 2.93
CA LEU A 91 17.59 -1.80 1.58
C LEU A 91 18.26 -0.45 1.34
N PHE A 92 17.59 0.65 1.73
CA PHE A 92 18.19 1.97 1.72
C PHE A 92 19.46 2.05 2.58
N ALA A 93 19.44 1.47 3.79
CA ALA A 93 20.61 1.42 4.66
C ALA A 93 21.78 0.60 4.06
N ALA A 94 21.48 -0.39 3.21
CA ALA A 94 22.47 -1.20 2.50
C ALA A 94 22.94 -0.59 1.16
N ASN A 95 22.52 0.63 0.81
CA ASN A 95 22.71 1.28 -0.49
C ASN A 95 22.04 0.56 -1.68
N ASP A 96 21.08 -0.33 -1.42
CA ASP A 96 20.21 -0.90 -2.45
C ASP A 96 19.00 0.02 -2.67
N TYR A 97 19.24 1.13 -3.36
CA TYR A 97 18.23 2.16 -3.61
C TYR A 97 17.10 1.66 -4.52
N LEU A 98 17.43 0.86 -5.54
CA LEU A 98 16.43 0.31 -6.46
C LEU A 98 15.49 -0.64 -5.71
N GLY A 99 16.05 -1.55 -4.90
CA GLY A 99 15.25 -2.43 -4.08
C GLY A 99 14.37 -1.66 -3.10
N GLY A 100 14.93 -0.63 -2.44
CA GLY A 100 14.17 0.21 -1.49
C GLY A 100 12.96 0.87 -2.15
N VAL A 101 13.17 1.53 -3.29
CA VAL A 101 12.10 2.16 -4.09
C VAL A 101 11.08 1.13 -4.56
N LEU A 102 11.50 -0.05 -5.00
CA LEU A 102 10.58 -1.11 -5.43
C LEU A 102 9.71 -1.62 -4.26
N VAL A 103 10.28 -1.85 -3.09
CA VAL A 103 9.52 -2.30 -1.91
C VAL A 103 8.53 -1.24 -1.45
N ASP A 104 8.90 0.04 -1.46
CA ASP A 104 7.97 1.14 -1.17
C ASP A 104 6.83 1.20 -2.19
N ALA A 105 7.14 1.12 -3.49
CA ALA A 105 6.13 1.14 -4.55
C ALA A 105 5.17 -0.07 -4.48
N MET A 106 5.68 -1.26 -4.14
CA MET A 106 4.86 -2.44 -3.88
C MET A 106 3.95 -2.23 -2.66
N GLY A 107 4.50 -1.70 -1.57
CA GLY A 107 3.75 -1.40 -0.35
C GLY A 107 2.61 -0.41 -0.61
N ASP A 108 2.88 0.69 -1.30
CA ASP A 108 1.86 1.68 -1.66
C ASP A 108 0.76 1.06 -2.52
N ALA A 109 1.13 0.29 -3.55
CA ALA A 109 0.14 -0.36 -4.42
C ALA A 109 -0.80 -1.29 -3.65
N LEU A 110 -0.27 -2.09 -2.72
CA LEU A 110 -1.06 -2.99 -1.88
C LEU A 110 -1.91 -2.22 -0.86
N LEU A 111 -1.43 -1.10 -0.33
CA LEU A 111 -2.17 -0.26 0.60
C LEU A 111 -3.35 0.44 -0.09
N PHE A 112 -3.16 0.91 -1.33
CA PHE A 112 -4.25 1.45 -2.14
C PHE A 112 -5.28 0.38 -2.49
N GLN A 113 -4.84 -0.82 -2.86
CA GLN A 113 -5.76 -1.95 -3.09
C GLN A 113 -6.55 -2.30 -1.82
N LEU A 114 -5.90 -2.30 -0.65
CA LEU A 114 -6.58 -2.51 0.63
C LEU A 114 -7.69 -1.47 0.85
N GLY A 115 -7.46 -0.22 0.47
CA GLY A 115 -8.49 0.83 0.52
C GLY A 115 -9.67 0.64 -0.45
N GLU A 116 -9.50 -0.13 -1.53
CA GLU A 116 -10.58 -0.49 -2.46
C GLU A 116 -11.44 -1.66 -1.93
N GLU A 117 -10.89 -2.51 -1.04
CA GLU A 117 -11.59 -3.65 -0.42
C GLU A 117 -12.33 -3.30 0.89
N VAL A 118 -12.10 -2.10 1.45
CA VAL A 118 -12.65 -1.63 2.75
C VAL A 118 -13.81 -0.66 2.57
#